data_AF-A0A8H5ET37-F1
#
_entry.id   AF-A0A8H5ET37-F1
#
_cell.length_a   1.000
_cell.length_b   1.000
_cell.length_c   1.000
_cell.angle_alpha   90.00
_cell.angle_beta   90.00
_cell.angle_gamma   90.00
#
_symmetry.space_group_name_H-M   'P 1'
#
loop_
_entity.id
_entity.type
_entity.pdbx_description
1 polymer ?
#
loop_
_entity_poly.entity_id
_entity_poly.type
_entity_poly.pdbx_seq_one_letter_code
_entity_poly.pdbx_strand_id
1 'polypeptide(L)'
;MSAQTQTWTPSSWRTKPVAQDVEYPDQNALGKVLNKISSLPPMVTPSEIERLRHQLSAVQRGEAFLLHAGDCAESFDACTHENISSKIGLILSFSLILIWGARLPVVRVGRIAGQYAKPRSSNWEKVDGREVLSFRGDNVNGLDPNDRTPDPERLLSAYFHSTTTLNYIRGLLTSGFASLHHPRDWSLGHVRSVALRAEFEKIVDGLSDALDFARTIGVESERPYEQGGGRGSLGEVDFYTSHEGLMLAYEEALTREFAVPSSVRQREAASGVCTPAPSSPITISNPTTPSGNPTTPTKTSGYSTPIKTSGNPTTPGAPRVAQPARRSASKKHHYNTGAHFIWIGDRTRQLDHGHVEYFRGIRNPIGVKVGPSMGEGELVGLLDDVAFMLSEHYKKEHSGKAVGGGGRANVLYAELGGRSPV
;
A
#
# COMPACT_ATOMS: atom_id res chain seq x y z
N MET A 1 17.27 33.29 8.48
CA MET A 1 16.46 33.34 7.25
C MET A 1 15.63 32.06 7.22
N SER A 2 14.30 32.17 7.29
CA SER A 2 13.43 31.00 7.21
C SER A 2 13.53 30.41 5.81
N ALA A 3 14.06 29.18 5.69
CA ALA A 3 14.00 28.44 4.43
C ALA A 3 12.53 28.33 4.02
N GLN A 4 12.15 28.99 2.92
CA GLN A 4 10.85 28.74 2.30
C GLN A 4 10.84 27.27 1.90
N THR A 5 10.01 26.47 2.56
CA THR A 5 9.79 25.06 2.18
C THR A 5 9.25 25.05 0.75
N GLN A 6 10.08 24.62 -0.19
CA GLN A 6 9.74 24.52 -1.60
C GLN A 6 8.54 23.58 -1.76
N THR A 7 7.50 24.06 -2.44
CA THR A 7 6.29 23.28 -2.69
C THR A 7 6.65 22.04 -3.50
N TRP A 8 6.31 20.86 -2.98
CA TRP A 8 6.59 19.59 -3.65
C TRP A 8 5.74 19.42 -4.91
N THR A 9 6.36 18.87 -5.95
CA THR A 9 5.71 18.35 -7.16
C THR A 9 6.36 17.02 -7.54
N PRO A 10 5.73 16.18 -8.38
CA PRO A 10 6.38 14.97 -8.89
C PRO A 10 7.71 15.22 -9.60
N SER A 11 7.97 16.45 -10.06
CA SER A 11 9.18 16.87 -10.77
C SER A 11 10.20 17.62 -9.90
N SER A 12 9.88 17.91 -8.64
CA SER A 12 10.73 18.70 -7.72
C SER A 12 12.12 18.08 -7.50
N TRP A 13 12.23 16.75 -7.57
CA TRP A 13 13.49 16.01 -7.50
C TRP A 13 14.51 16.43 -8.56
N ARG A 14 14.08 16.94 -9.71
CA ARG A 14 14.97 17.36 -10.81
C ARG A 14 15.86 18.54 -10.45
N THR A 15 15.51 19.26 -9.38
CA THR A 15 16.32 20.37 -8.86
C THR A 15 17.39 19.91 -7.86
N LYS A 16 17.43 18.62 -7.54
CA LYS A 16 18.35 18.01 -6.58
C LYS A 16 19.39 17.13 -7.28
N PRO A 17 20.57 16.91 -6.68
CA PRO A 17 21.50 15.90 -7.15
C PRO A 17 20.85 14.51 -7.16
N VAL A 18 21.22 13.66 -8.13
CA VAL A 18 20.67 12.30 -8.25
C VAL A 18 21.83 11.30 -8.26
N ALA A 19 21.84 10.41 -7.27
CA ALA A 19 22.78 9.31 -7.23
C ALA A 19 22.31 8.19 -8.18
N GLN A 20 23.26 7.44 -8.75
CA GLN A 20 22.98 6.28 -9.62
C GLN A 20 22.22 6.59 -10.91
N ASP A 21 22.18 7.87 -11.33
CA ASP A 21 21.49 8.27 -12.56
C ASP A 21 22.03 7.58 -13.82
N VAL A 22 21.23 7.57 -14.88
CA VAL A 22 21.53 6.92 -16.15
C VAL A 22 21.57 7.95 -17.26
N GLU A 23 22.70 8.04 -17.93
CA GLU A 23 22.86 8.88 -19.11
C GLU A 23 22.36 8.13 -20.35
N TYR A 24 21.22 8.57 -20.88
CA TYR A 24 20.68 8.06 -22.14
C TYR A 24 21.25 8.85 -23.33
N PRO A 25 21.70 8.17 -24.42
CA PRO A 25 22.29 8.85 -25.59
C PRO A 25 21.35 9.83 -26.30
N ASP A 26 20.05 9.52 -26.33
CA ASP A 26 19.01 10.36 -26.95
C ASP A 26 17.96 10.79 -25.90
N GLN A 27 18.10 12.03 -25.45
CA GLN A 27 17.19 12.65 -24.49
C GLN A 27 15.79 12.93 -25.08
N ASN A 28 15.69 13.13 -26.40
CA ASN A 28 14.39 13.30 -27.07
C ASN A 28 13.63 11.98 -27.13
N ALA A 29 14.33 10.87 -27.41
CA ALA A 29 13.76 9.53 -27.34
C ALA A 29 13.27 9.21 -25.91
N LEU A 30 14.08 9.52 -24.90
CA LEU A 30 13.69 9.37 -23.49
C LEU A 30 12.41 10.16 -23.18
N GLY A 31 12.36 11.44 -23.56
CA GLY A 31 11.17 12.27 -23.36
C GLY A 31 9.91 11.69 -24.02
N LYS A 32 10.02 11.16 -25.25
CA LYS A 32 8.90 10.50 -25.95
C LYS A 32 8.39 9.27 -25.20
N VAL A 33 9.30 8.40 -24.74
CA VAL A 33 8.95 7.20 -23.97
C VAL A 33 8.28 7.55 -22.64
N LEU A 34 8.84 8.49 -21.88
CA LEU A 34 8.27 8.91 -20.60
C LEU A 34 6.89 9.55 -20.76
N ASN A 35 6.72 10.39 -21.79
CA ASN A 35 5.40 10.95 -22.13
C ASN A 35 4.40 9.84 -22.48
N LYS A 36 4.83 8.83 -23.24
CA LYS A 36 3.98 7.67 -23.53
C LYS A 36 3.56 6.96 -22.25
N ILE A 37 4.49 6.62 -21.36
CA ILE A 37 4.20 5.96 -20.07
C ILE A 37 3.26 6.80 -19.21
N SER A 38 3.43 8.13 -19.19
CA SER A 38 2.54 9.03 -18.43
C SER A 38 1.07 9.01 -18.90
N SER A 39 0.84 8.65 -20.16
CA SER A 39 -0.50 8.50 -20.75
C SER A 39 -1.12 7.12 -20.56
N LEU A 40 -0.31 6.11 -20.21
CA LEU A 40 -0.78 4.74 -20.03
C LEU A 40 -1.51 4.56 -18.69
N PRO A 41 -2.37 3.54 -18.57
CA PRO A 41 -3.09 3.24 -17.34
C PRO A 41 -2.18 3.03 -16.12
N PRO A 42 -2.63 3.38 -14.90
CA PRO A 42 -1.93 3.02 -13.67
C PRO A 42 -1.91 1.49 -13.49
N MET A 43 -0.84 0.94 -12.92
CA MET A 43 -0.73 -0.50 -12.63
C MET A 43 -1.52 -0.87 -11.36
N VAL A 44 -1.47 0.02 -10.38
CA VAL A 44 -2.16 -0.13 -9.08
C VAL A 44 -3.06 1.05 -8.79
N THR A 45 -4.08 0.83 -7.98
CA THR A 45 -5.06 1.85 -7.61
C THR A 45 -4.75 2.47 -6.24
N PRO A 46 -5.20 3.71 -5.99
CA PRO A 46 -5.11 4.32 -4.66
C PRO A 46 -5.76 3.47 -3.56
N SER A 47 -6.85 2.75 -3.85
CA SER A 47 -7.52 1.88 -2.88
C SER A 47 -6.64 0.72 -2.42
N GLU A 48 -5.91 0.09 -3.35
CA GLU A 48 -4.97 -0.98 -3.01
C GLU A 48 -3.80 -0.44 -2.18
N ILE A 49 -3.29 0.76 -2.52
CA ILE A 49 -2.22 1.44 -1.78
C ILE A 49 -2.67 1.77 -0.35
N GLU A 50 -3.84 2.38 -0.17
CA GLU A 50 -4.36 2.71 1.17
C GLU A 50 -4.64 1.45 2.01
N ARG A 51 -5.09 0.36 1.37
CA ARG A 51 -5.25 -0.93 2.06
C ARG A 51 -3.91 -1.45 2.57
N LEU A 52 -2.85 -1.40 1.75
CA LEU A 52 -1.52 -1.79 2.19
C LEU A 52 -1.01 -0.89 3.33
N ARG A 53 -1.23 0.43 3.25
CA ARG A 53 -0.88 1.36 4.35
C ARG A 53 -1.56 0.95 5.67
N HIS A 54 -2.85 0.60 5.61
CA HIS A 54 -3.57 0.13 6.77
C HIS A 54 -2.97 -1.16 7.34
N GLN A 55 -2.67 -2.14 6.48
CA GLN A 55 -2.05 -3.39 6.90
C GLN A 55 -0.65 -3.22 7.48
N LEU A 56 0.18 -2.35 6.89
CA LEU A 56 1.51 -2.02 7.43
C LEU A 56 1.43 -1.27 8.76
N SER A 57 0.36 -0.50 9.01
CA SER A 57 0.12 0.07 10.34
C SER A 57 -0.11 -1.02 11.40
N ALA A 58 -0.74 -2.14 11.05
CA ALA A 58 -0.89 -3.28 11.94
C ALA A 58 0.46 -3.97 12.20
N VAL A 59 1.31 -4.08 11.18
CA VAL A 59 2.69 -4.56 11.33
C VAL A 59 3.47 -3.68 12.30
N GLN A 60 3.38 -2.35 12.17
CA GLN A 60 4.04 -1.41 13.08
C GLN A 60 3.59 -1.59 14.54
N ARG A 61 2.31 -1.95 14.78
CA ARG A 61 1.76 -2.21 16.12
C ARG A 61 2.05 -3.62 16.65
N GLY A 62 2.74 -4.47 15.89
CA GLY A 62 3.00 -5.87 16.26
C GLY A 62 1.78 -6.78 16.11
N GLU A 63 0.73 -6.34 15.41
CA GLU A 63 -0.51 -7.10 15.16
C GLU A 63 -0.44 -7.95 13.88
N ALA A 64 0.61 -7.77 13.07
CA ALA A 64 0.85 -8.51 11.84
C ALA A 64 2.37 -8.58 11.56
N PHE A 65 2.77 -9.42 10.61
CA PHE A 65 4.15 -9.56 10.15
C PHE A 65 4.27 -9.22 8.66
N LEU A 66 5.34 -8.53 8.25
CA LEU A 66 5.60 -8.23 6.83
C LEU A 66 6.50 -9.30 6.21
N LEU A 67 6.01 -10.00 5.19
CA LEU A 67 6.82 -10.81 4.29
C LEU A 67 7.10 -10.02 3.00
N HIS A 68 8.32 -9.52 2.86
CA HIS A 68 8.80 -8.84 1.64
C HIS A 68 9.82 -9.72 0.92
N ALA A 69 9.46 -10.29 -0.23
CA ALA A 69 10.26 -11.32 -0.90
C ALA A 69 10.16 -11.25 -2.43
N GLY A 70 11.18 -11.72 -3.15
CA GLY A 70 11.19 -11.81 -4.61
C GLY A 70 12.61 -11.65 -5.17
N ASP A 71 12.70 -11.35 -6.46
CA ASP A 71 14.00 -11.33 -7.15
C ASP A 71 14.88 -10.16 -6.70
N CYS A 72 16.20 -10.35 -6.84
CA CYS A 72 17.15 -9.25 -6.71
C CYS A 72 16.89 -8.20 -7.81
N ALA A 73 16.84 -8.67 -9.06
CA ALA A 73 16.42 -7.94 -10.24
C ALA A 73 15.61 -8.90 -11.12
N GLU A 74 14.43 -8.46 -11.56
CA GLU A 74 13.65 -9.18 -12.57
C GLU A 74 14.33 -9.07 -13.94
N SER A 75 14.07 -10.04 -14.81
CA SER A 75 14.47 -10.00 -16.21
C SER A 75 13.24 -10.15 -17.11
N PHE A 76 13.29 -9.52 -18.29
CA PHE A 76 12.25 -9.65 -19.31
C PHE A 76 12.08 -11.10 -19.76
N ASP A 77 13.19 -11.83 -19.95
CA ASP A 77 13.16 -13.25 -20.35
C ASP A 77 12.53 -14.16 -19.28
N ALA A 78 12.57 -13.73 -18.01
CA ALA A 78 11.98 -14.46 -16.89
C ALA A 78 10.47 -14.20 -16.73
N CYS A 79 9.87 -13.33 -17.55
CA CYS A 79 8.44 -13.03 -17.55
C CYS A 79 7.61 -14.15 -18.21
N THR A 80 7.69 -15.36 -17.64
CA THR A 80 6.94 -16.54 -18.07
C THR A 80 5.95 -17.00 -16.99
N HIS A 81 4.92 -17.73 -17.40
CA HIS A 81 3.89 -18.18 -16.46
C HIS A 81 4.44 -19.17 -15.42
N GLU A 82 5.40 -20.03 -15.77
CA GLU A 82 6.03 -20.98 -14.86
C GLU A 82 6.88 -20.27 -13.80
N ASN A 83 7.69 -19.29 -14.23
CA ASN A 83 8.56 -18.54 -13.32
C ASN A 83 7.73 -17.69 -12.35
N ILE A 84 6.70 -17.00 -12.86
CA ILE A 84 5.81 -16.20 -12.02
C ILE A 84 5.04 -17.10 -11.05
N SER A 85 4.46 -18.21 -11.54
CA SER A 85 3.71 -19.15 -10.68
C SER A 85 4.60 -19.75 -9.59
N SER A 86 5.79 -20.23 -9.94
CA SER A 86 6.73 -20.82 -8.98
C SER A 86 7.13 -19.82 -7.89
N LYS A 87 7.37 -18.56 -8.28
CA LYS A 87 7.72 -17.48 -7.36
C LYS A 87 6.57 -17.11 -6.43
N ILE A 88 5.36 -16.95 -6.95
CA ILE A 88 4.17 -16.68 -6.12
C ILE A 88 3.91 -17.85 -5.18
N GLY A 89 3.92 -19.09 -5.69
CA GLY A 89 3.75 -20.30 -4.87
C GLY A 89 4.75 -20.36 -3.73
N LEU A 90 6.04 -20.06 -3.99
CA LEU A 90 7.06 -20.01 -2.95
C LEU A 90 6.74 -18.96 -1.88
N ILE A 91 6.40 -17.73 -2.27
CA ILE A 91 6.06 -16.66 -1.31
C ILE A 91 4.83 -17.04 -0.48
N LEU A 92 3.81 -17.65 -1.10
CA LEU A 92 2.62 -18.12 -0.40
C LEU A 92 2.97 -19.21 0.62
N SER A 93 3.80 -20.18 0.25
CA SER A 93 4.30 -21.23 1.15
C SER A 93 5.01 -20.63 2.38
N PHE A 94 5.96 -19.72 2.17
CA PHE A 94 6.66 -19.04 3.27
C PHE A 94 5.70 -18.24 4.16
N SER A 95 4.73 -17.55 3.56
CA SER A 95 3.74 -16.77 4.32
C SER A 95 2.97 -17.63 5.31
N LEU A 96 2.68 -18.88 4.94
CA LEU A 96 1.87 -19.79 5.73
C LEU A 96 2.65 -20.39 6.90
N ILE A 97 3.91 -20.73 6.66
CA ILE A 97 4.86 -21.11 7.70
C ILE A 97 5.00 -19.98 8.73
N LEU A 98 5.12 -18.73 8.27
CA LEU A 98 5.20 -17.57 9.16
C LEU A 98 3.91 -17.36 9.96
N ILE A 99 2.73 -17.52 9.35
CA ILE A 99 1.44 -17.45 10.08
C ILE A 99 1.40 -18.53 11.17
N TRP A 100 1.78 -19.76 10.84
CA TRP A 100 1.76 -20.87 11.80
C TRP A 100 2.74 -20.65 12.96
N GLY A 101 3.97 -20.23 12.66
CA GLY A 101 5.02 -20.03 13.66
C GLY A 101 4.86 -18.76 14.50
N ALA A 102 4.55 -17.63 13.87
CA ALA A 102 4.40 -16.34 14.54
C ALA A 102 3.03 -16.14 15.18
N ARG A 103 2.01 -16.91 14.76
CA ARG A 103 0.61 -16.72 15.17
C ARG A 103 0.09 -15.31 14.91
N LEU A 104 0.62 -14.68 13.85
CA LEU A 104 0.25 -13.35 13.38
C LEU A 104 -0.19 -13.40 11.92
N PRO A 105 -1.15 -12.55 11.49
CA PRO A 105 -1.41 -12.30 10.08
C PRO A 105 -0.13 -11.88 9.34
N VAL A 106 0.01 -12.30 8.09
CA VAL A 106 1.16 -11.94 7.23
C VAL A 106 0.71 -11.04 6.08
N VAL A 107 1.33 -9.86 5.98
CA VAL A 107 1.21 -8.93 4.84
C VAL A 107 2.25 -9.33 3.79
N ARG A 108 1.83 -9.62 2.56
CA ARG A 108 2.68 -10.17 1.51
C ARG A 108 3.02 -9.11 0.47
N VAL A 109 4.29 -8.74 0.38
CA VAL A 109 4.80 -7.79 -0.62
C VAL A 109 5.84 -8.50 -1.48
N GLY A 110 5.58 -8.60 -2.77
CA GLY A 110 6.49 -9.17 -3.76
C GLY A 110 7.45 -8.12 -4.33
N ARG A 111 8.74 -8.45 -4.43
CA ARG A 111 9.69 -7.75 -5.32
C ARG A 111 9.46 -8.28 -6.74
N ILE A 112 8.44 -7.75 -7.40
CA ILE A 112 7.86 -8.30 -8.62
C ILE A 112 7.05 -7.24 -9.37
N ALA A 113 6.94 -7.38 -10.69
CA ALA A 113 6.24 -6.45 -11.58
C ALA A 113 6.79 -5.02 -11.52
N GLY A 114 8.13 -4.87 -11.52
CA GLY A 114 8.77 -3.56 -11.58
C GLY A 114 10.23 -3.53 -11.14
N GLN A 115 10.78 -4.62 -10.61
CA GLN A 115 12.13 -4.68 -10.05
C GLN A 115 13.20 -4.88 -11.13
N TYR A 116 13.14 -4.07 -12.20
CA TYR A 116 14.02 -4.19 -13.37
C TYR A 116 15.27 -3.31 -13.31
N ALA A 117 15.38 -2.41 -12.33
CA ALA A 117 16.54 -1.53 -12.19
C ALA A 117 17.45 -1.99 -11.04
N LYS A 118 18.75 -1.78 -11.18
CA LYS A 118 19.73 -2.07 -10.11
C LYS A 118 20.82 -1.00 -10.00
N PRO A 119 21.16 -0.57 -8.77
CA PRO A 119 22.28 0.33 -8.56
C PRO A 119 23.61 -0.44 -8.71
N ARG A 120 24.68 0.28 -9.08
CA ARG A 120 26.02 -0.29 -9.28
C ARG A 120 27.07 0.51 -8.50
N SER A 121 28.10 -0.19 -8.03
CA SER A 121 29.26 0.44 -7.37
C SER A 121 30.16 1.18 -8.35
N SER A 122 30.17 0.78 -9.62
CA SER A 122 30.92 1.39 -10.71
C SER A 122 30.04 1.53 -11.93
N ASN A 123 30.27 2.56 -12.74
CA ASN A 123 29.62 2.74 -14.04
C ASN A 123 30.16 1.75 -15.09
N TRP A 124 31.36 1.22 -14.89
CA TRP A 124 32.07 0.37 -15.83
C TRP A 124 32.40 -0.98 -15.21
N GLU A 125 32.41 -2.03 -16.03
CA GLU A 125 32.84 -3.37 -15.68
C GLU A 125 33.75 -3.94 -16.78
N LYS A 126 34.67 -4.83 -16.39
CA LYS A 126 35.55 -5.53 -17.32
C LYS A 126 34.97 -6.90 -17.65
N VAL A 127 34.70 -7.15 -18.92
CA VAL A 127 34.25 -8.44 -19.44
C VAL A 127 35.17 -8.84 -20.59
N ASP A 128 35.80 -10.02 -20.49
CA ASP A 128 36.73 -10.55 -21.49
C ASP A 128 37.84 -9.56 -21.91
N GLY A 129 38.34 -8.78 -20.95
CA GLY A 129 39.38 -7.76 -21.16
C GLY A 129 38.88 -6.44 -21.77
N ARG A 130 37.61 -6.33 -22.16
CA ARG A 130 36.97 -5.10 -22.62
C ARG A 130 36.30 -4.36 -21.46
N GLU A 131 36.43 -3.04 -21.44
CA GLU A 131 35.66 -2.18 -20.53
C GLU A 131 34.31 -1.83 -21.18
N VAL A 132 33.22 -2.15 -20.48
CA VAL A 132 31.84 -1.91 -20.93
C VAL A 132 31.05 -1.24 -19.80
N LEU A 133 29.95 -0.56 -20.14
CA LEU A 133 29.04 -0.05 -19.12
C LEU A 133 28.52 -1.22 -18.28
N SER A 134 28.39 -0.98 -16.98
CA SER A 134 27.81 -1.94 -16.07
C SER A 134 26.36 -2.23 -16.45
N PHE A 135 25.97 -3.51 -16.43
CA PHE A 135 24.55 -3.88 -16.44
C PHE A 135 23.81 -3.11 -15.33
N ARG A 136 22.73 -2.40 -15.65
CA ARG A 136 21.93 -1.62 -14.69
C ARG A 136 20.50 -2.13 -14.57
N GLY A 137 20.24 -3.31 -15.12
CA GLY A 137 18.95 -3.97 -15.10
C GLY A 137 18.22 -3.79 -16.43
N ASP A 138 17.26 -4.67 -16.71
CA ASP A 138 16.67 -4.81 -18.04
C ASP A 138 15.90 -3.56 -18.50
N ASN A 139 15.45 -2.70 -17.57
CA ASN A 139 14.83 -1.42 -17.92
C ASN A 139 15.83 -0.31 -18.32
N VAL A 140 17.14 -0.58 -18.24
CA VAL A 140 18.21 0.34 -18.65
C VAL A 140 18.97 -0.20 -19.86
N ASN A 141 19.60 -1.37 -19.73
CA ASN A 141 20.44 -1.97 -20.77
C ASN A 141 20.37 -3.51 -20.69
N GLY A 142 20.90 -4.21 -21.69
CA GLY A 142 20.90 -5.67 -21.74
C GLY A 142 22.02 -6.30 -20.92
N LEU A 143 21.89 -7.61 -20.63
CA LEU A 143 22.89 -8.40 -19.92
C LEU A 143 24.12 -8.73 -20.78
N ASP A 144 23.98 -8.79 -22.11
CA ASP A 144 25.07 -9.02 -23.06
C ASP A 144 26.06 -7.82 -23.05
N PRO A 145 27.39 -8.04 -22.97
CA PRO A 145 28.40 -6.98 -23.07
C PRO A 145 28.30 -6.11 -24.33
N ASN A 146 27.69 -6.60 -25.41
CA ASN A 146 27.44 -5.86 -26.65
C ASN A 146 26.16 -5.03 -26.62
N ASP A 147 25.30 -5.22 -25.61
CA ASP A 147 24.03 -4.51 -25.41
C ASP A 147 24.05 -3.70 -24.09
N ARG A 148 25.13 -2.92 -23.88
CA ARG A 148 25.34 -2.15 -22.65
C ARG A 148 24.93 -0.68 -22.72
N THR A 149 24.63 -0.18 -23.91
CA THR A 149 24.17 1.20 -24.11
C THR A 149 22.77 1.37 -23.52
N PRO A 150 22.51 2.37 -22.66
CA PRO A 150 21.17 2.63 -22.15
C PRO A 150 20.18 2.92 -23.28
N ASP A 151 19.05 2.21 -23.28
CA ASP A 151 17.99 2.34 -24.28
C ASP A 151 16.69 2.79 -23.60
N PRO A 152 16.14 3.97 -23.93
CA PRO A 152 14.89 4.44 -23.35
C PRO A 152 13.69 3.51 -23.60
N GLU A 153 13.64 2.78 -24.73
CA GLU A 153 12.51 1.89 -25.05
C GLU A 153 12.41 0.71 -24.06
N ARG A 154 13.50 0.39 -23.35
CA ARG A 154 13.48 -0.58 -22.25
C ARG A 154 12.63 -0.13 -21.06
N LEU A 155 12.42 1.18 -20.86
CA LEU A 155 11.48 1.68 -19.84
C LEU A 155 10.03 1.36 -20.22
N LEU A 156 9.67 1.54 -21.49
CA LEU A 156 8.34 1.17 -22.00
C LEU A 156 8.14 -0.35 -21.95
N SER A 157 9.18 -1.11 -22.29
CA SER A 157 9.18 -2.57 -22.18
C SER A 157 8.98 -3.00 -20.73
N ALA A 158 9.66 -2.37 -19.78
CA ALA A 158 9.50 -2.65 -18.35
C ALA A 158 8.07 -2.38 -17.87
N TYR A 159 7.43 -1.31 -18.34
CA TYR A 159 6.00 -1.06 -18.05
C TYR A 159 5.13 -2.23 -18.53
N PHE A 160 5.28 -2.68 -19.79
CA PHE A 160 4.45 -3.76 -20.32
C PHE A 160 4.71 -5.12 -19.64
N HIS A 161 5.97 -5.45 -19.32
CA HIS A 161 6.29 -6.65 -18.55
C HIS A 161 5.73 -6.59 -17.12
N SER A 162 5.80 -5.41 -16.47
CA SER A 162 5.21 -5.18 -15.15
C SER A 162 3.69 -5.38 -15.18
N THR A 163 2.99 -4.78 -16.15
CA THR A 163 1.53 -4.93 -16.28
C THR A 163 1.11 -6.37 -16.61
N THR A 164 1.85 -7.07 -17.48
CA THR A 164 1.60 -8.47 -17.83
C THR A 164 1.78 -9.36 -16.61
N THR A 165 2.87 -9.18 -15.87
CA THR A 165 3.17 -9.91 -14.64
C THR A 165 2.09 -9.68 -13.59
N LEU A 166 1.73 -8.42 -13.32
CA LEU A 166 0.69 -8.09 -12.34
C LEU A 166 -0.69 -8.63 -12.75
N ASN A 167 -1.05 -8.57 -14.03
CA ASN A 167 -2.30 -9.14 -14.52
C ASN A 167 -2.34 -10.66 -14.32
N TYR A 168 -1.24 -11.34 -14.66
CA TYR A 168 -1.13 -12.79 -14.44
C TYR A 168 -1.23 -13.15 -12.96
N ILE A 169 -0.53 -12.43 -12.08
CA ILE A 169 -0.61 -12.63 -10.62
C ILE A 169 -2.04 -12.43 -10.12
N ARG A 170 -2.72 -11.36 -10.54
CA ARG A 170 -4.12 -11.12 -10.14
C ARG A 170 -5.01 -12.27 -10.58
N GLY A 171 -4.87 -12.77 -11.81
CA GLY A 171 -5.60 -13.94 -12.30
C GLY A 171 -5.28 -15.21 -11.51
N LEU A 172 -4.00 -15.44 -11.21
CA LEU A 172 -3.50 -16.58 -10.45
C LEU A 172 -3.99 -16.58 -9.01
N LEU A 173 -4.03 -15.42 -8.35
CA LEU A 173 -4.51 -15.31 -6.97
C LEU A 173 -6.04 -15.44 -6.86
N THR A 174 -6.75 -15.20 -7.96
CA THR A 174 -8.20 -15.41 -8.03
C THR A 174 -8.61 -16.81 -8.45
N SER A 175 -7.69 -17.59 -9.02
CA SER A 175 -7.92 -19.01 -9.27
C SER A 175 -7.60 -19.81 -8.01
N GLY A 176 -8.05 -21.07 -7.96
CA GLY A 176 -7.69 -22.00 -6.90
C GLY A 176 -6.19 -22.22 -6.64
N PHE A 177 -5.27 -21.58 -7.38
CA PHE A 177 -3.82 -21.64 -7.13
C PHE A 177 -3.41 -21.04 -5.78
N ALA A 178 -3.97 -19.88 -5.42
CA ALA A 178 -3.70 -19.25 -4.13
C ALA A 178 -4.60 -19.78 -3.02
N SER A 179 -5.41 -20.79 -3.33
CA SER A 179 -6.28 -21.44 -2.38
C SER A 179 -5.42 -22.10 -1.32
N LEU A 180 -5.30 -21.42 -0.17
CA LEU A 180 -4.76 -21.98 1.07
C LEU A 180 -5.48 -23.29 1.46
N HIS A 181 -6.57 -23.67 0.77
CA HIS A 181 -7.38 -24.85 1.02
C HIS A 181 -6.71 -26.16 0.59
N HIS A 182 -5.69 -26.12 -0.29
CA HIS A 182 -4.92 -27.32 -0.70
C HIS A 182 -3.40 -27.17 -0.50
N PRO A 183 -2.90 -26.95 0.74
CA PRO A 183 -1.46 -26.82 1.01
C PRO A 183 -0.63 -28.05 0.61
N ARG A 184 -1.27 -29.24 0.58
CA ARG A 184 -0.64 -30.52 0.20
C ARG A 184 -0.27 -30.61 -1.29
N ASP A 185 -0.88 -29.78 -2.14
CA ASP A 185 -0.54 -29.72 -3.57
C ASP A 185 0.76 -28.93 -3.82
N TRP A 186 1.30 -28.29 -2.78
CA TRP A 186 2.53 -27.51 -2.90
C TRP A 186 3.76 -28.41 -2.88
N SER A 187 4.57 -28.32 -3.94
CA SER A 187 5.84 -29.05 -4.01
C SER A 187 6.89 -28.43 -3.09
N LEU A 188 7.29 -29.19 -2.06
CA LEU A 188 8.49 -28.91 -1.25
C LEU A 188 9.79 -29.44 -1.90
N GLY A 189 9.78 -29.74 -3.21
CA GLY A 189 10.94 -30.26 -3.93
C GLY A 189 12.17 -29.33 -3.90
N HIS A 190 11.97 -28.05 -3.62
CA HIS A 190 13.05 -27.07 -3.44
C HIS A 190 13.79 -27.22 -2.09
N VAL A 191 13.17 -27.87 -1.09
CA VAL A 191 13.79 -28.12 0.21
C VAL A 191 14.69 -29.34 0.12
N ARG A 192 16.00 -29.10 -0.05
CA ARG A 192 17.00 -30.17 -0.25
C ARG A 192 17.27 -31.01 1.00
N SER A 193 17.09 -30.44 2.19
CA SER A 193 17.32 -31.15 3.45
C SER A 193 16.11 -32.02 3.79
N VAL A 194 16.32 -33.32 3.91
CA VAL A 194 15.27 -34.30 4.26
C VAL A 194 14.65 -33.99 5.62
N ALA A 195 15.48 -33.62 6.62
CA ALA A 195 15.00 -33.28 7.95
C ALA A 195 14.12 -32.02 7.94
N LEU A 196 14.58 -30.94 7.29
CA LEU A 196 13.80 -29.70 7.16
C LEU A 196 12.51 -29.95 6.36
N ARG A 197 12.59 -30.75 5.29
CA ARG A 197 11.42 -31.11 4.51
C ARG A 197 10.37 -31.83 5.37
N ALA A 198 10.78 -32.78 6.20
CA ALA A 198 9.86 -33.48 7.11
C ALA A 198 9.25 -32.52 8.16
N GLU A 199 9.99 -31.52 8.63
CA GLU A 199 9.45 -30.48 9.52
C GLU A 199 8.41 -29.61 8.79
N PHE A 200 8.68 -29.21 7.54
CA PHE A 200 7.73 -28.47 6.72
C PHE A 200 6.47 -29.28 6.41
N GLU A 201 6.61 -30.56 6.06
CA GLU A 201 5.48 -31.47 5.80
C GLU A 201 4.56 -31.55 7.03
N LYS A 202 5.12 -31.63 8.25
CA LYS A 202 4.32 -31.60 9.49
C LYS A 202 3.54 -30.29 9.69
N ILE A 203 4.14 -29.14 9.35
CA ILE A 203 3.47 -27.84 9.45
C ILE A 203 2.32 -27.77 8.43
N VAL A 204 2.58 -28.20 7.20
CA VAL A 204 1.60 -28.25 6.11
C VAL A 204 0.42 -29.14 6.50
N ASP A 205 0.68 -30.33 7.04
CA ASP A 205 -0.37 -31.25 7.50
C ASP A 205 -1.20 -30.65 8.64
N GLY A 206 -0.54 -30.10 9.67
CA GLY A 206 -1.26 -29.51 10.81
C GLY A 206 -2.12 -28.30 10.40
N LEU A 207 -1.72 -27.57 9.37
CA LEU A 207 -2.54 -26.51 8.82
C LEU A 207 -3.69 -27.06 7.97
N SER A 208 -3.45 -28.06 7.12
CA SER A 208 -4.51 -28.72 6.36
C SER A 208 -5.62 -29.20 7.31
N ASP A 209 -5.26 -29.84 8.42
CA ASP A 209 -6.20 -30.31 9.43
C ASP A 209 -6.98 -29.14 10.09
N ALA A 210 -6.31 -28.02 10.38
CA ALA A 210 -6.96 -26.84 10.96
C ALA A 210 -7.96 -26.19 9.98
N LEU A 211 -7.64 -26.16 8.69
CA LEU A 211 -8.52 -25.66 7.63
C LEU A 211 -9.71 -26.60 7.43
N ASP A 212 -9.50 -27.92 7.42
CA ASP A 212 -10.56 -28.93 7.38
C ASP A 212 -11.51 -28.81 8.59
N PHE A 213 -10.96 -28.56 9.78
CA PHE A 213 -11.76 -28.30 10.96
C PHE A 213 -12.62 -27.04 10.81
N ALA A 214 -12.05 -25.93 10.33
CA ALA A 214 -12.79 -24.68 10.10
C ALA A 214 -13.96 -24.89 9.12
N ARG A 215 -13.75 -25.67 8.05
CA ARG A 215 -14.82 -26.08 7.13
C ARG A 215 -15.89 -26.90 7.83
N THR A 216 -15.48 -27.88 8.63
CA THR A 216 -16.39 -28.78 9.36
C THR A 216 -17.35 -28.03 10.27
N ILE A 217 -16.90 -26.95 10.91
CA ILE A 217 -17.74 -26.11 11.79
C ILE A 217 -18.51 -25.00 11.05
N GLY A 218 -18.49 -25.00 9.70
CA GLY A 218 -19.27 -24.09 8.88
C GLY A 218 -18.71 -22.67 8.75
N VAL A 219 -17.42 -22.47 9.03
CA VAL A 219 -16.73 -21.18 8.71
C VAL A 219 -16.69 -20.95 7.18
N GLU A 220 -16.92 -22.00 6.39
CA GLU A 220 -16.98 -21.97 4.93
C GLU A 220 -18.42 -22.30 4.48
N SER A 221 -19.10 -21.35 3.84
CA SER A 221 -20.46 -21.54 3.31
C SER A 221 -20.64 -20.92 1.92
N GLU A 222 -19.55 -20.51 1.25
CA GLU A 222 -19.61 -19.98 -0.10
C GLU A 222 -19.17 -21.02 -1.13
N ARG A 223 -19.82 -21.01 -2.29
CA ARG A 223 -19.43 -21.87 -3.42
C ARG A 223 -17.98 -21.55 -3.83
N PRO A 224 -17.24 -22.50 -4.42
CA PRO A 224 -15.95 -22.20 -5.03
C PRO A 224 -16.06 -21.08 -6.08
N TYR A 225 -15.00 -20.30 -6.25
CA TYR A 225 -14.95 -19.22 -7.24
C TYR A 225 -15.24 -19.73 -8.66
N GLU A 226 -14.70 -20.90 -9.02
CA GLU A 226 -14.91 -21.57 -10.31
C GLU A 226 -16.37 -21.99 -10.54
N GLN A 227 -17.18 -22.04 -9.49
CA GLN A 227 -18.61 -22.35 -9.53
C GLN A 227 -19.49 -21.11 -9.31
N GLY A 228 -18.91 -19.91 -9.45
CA GLY A 228 -19.62 -18.63 -9.34
C GLY A 228 -19.90 -18.20 -7.90
N GLY A 229 -19.19 -18.75 -6.92
CA GLY A 229 -19.24 -18.27 -5.54
C GLY A 229 -18.38 -17.04 -5.27
N GLY A 230 -18.57 -16.45 -4.09
CA GLY A 230 -17.82 -15.29 -3.64
C GLY A 230 -16.39 -15.62 -3.25
N ARG A 231 -15.59 -14.57 -3.02
CA ARG A 231 -14.26 -14.70 -2.43
C ARG A 231 -14.44 -14.76 -0.91
N GLY A 232 -14.51 -15.97 -0.36
CA GLY A 232 -14.63 -16.17 1.08
C GLY A 232 -13.44 -15.57 1.86
N SER A 233 -13.63 -15.36 3.16
CA SER A 233 -12.63 -14.74 4.07
C SER A 233 -11.30 -15.50 4.18
N LEU A 234 -11.28 -16.81 3.86
CA LEU A 234 -10.07 -17.64 3.80
C LEU A 234 -9.47 -17.76 2.39
N GLY A 235 -10.24 -17.45 1.34
CA GLY A 235 -9.84 -17.65 -0.06
C GLY A 235 -9.18 -16.43 -0.70
N GLU A 236 -9.35 -15.24 -0.13
CA GLU A 236 -8.72 -14.02 -0.66
C GLU A 236 -7.32 -13.82 -0.08
N VAL A 237 -6.30 -14.05 -0.90
CA VAL A 237 -4.92 -13.73 -0.55
C VAL A 237 -4.54 -12.35 -1.07
N ASP A 238 -4.33 -11.42 -0.15
CA ASP A 238 -3.73 -10.13 -0.48
C ASP A 238 -2.26 -10.30 -0.84
N PHE A 239 -1.90 -9.78 -2.02
CA PHE A 239 -0.53 -9.75 -2.50
C PHE A 239 -0.25 -8.41 -3.16
N TYR A 240 0.83 -7.77 -2.73
CA TYR A 240 1.22 -6.44 -3.20
C TYR A 240 2.52 -6.51 -3.99
N THR A 241 2.72 -5.55 -4.89
CA THR A 241 3.95 -5.42 -5.69
C THR A 241 4.85 -4.33 -5.15
N SER A 242 6.15 -4.48 -5.40
CA SER A 242 7.16 -3.53 -4.99
C SER A 242 8.42 -3.58 -5.83
N HIS A 243 9.11 -2.44 -5.87
CA HIS A 243 10.42 -2.29 -6.47
C HIS A 243 11.20 -1.12 -5.84
N GLU A 244 12.50 -1.07 -6.10
CA GLU A 244 13.33 0.09 -5.79
C GLU A 244 12.96 1.24 -6.72
N GLY A 245 12.56 2.39 -6.17
CA GLY A 245 12.25 3.58 -6.95
C GLY A 245 13.52 4.27 -7.45
N LEU A 246 14.33 3.54 -8.21
CA LEU A 246 15.68 3.94 -8.63
C LEU A 246 15.63 4.94 -9.79
N MET A 247 14.81 4.65 -10.80
CA MET A 247 14.72 5.43 -12.04
C MET A 247 13.69 6.56 -11.88
N LEU A 248 14.09 7.68 -11.27
CA LEU A 248 13.14 8.75 -10.86
C LEU A 248 12.27 9.30 -12.01
N ALA A 249 12.81 9.38 -13.23
CA ALA A 249 12.01 9.81 -14.39
C ALA A 249 10.89 8.82 -14.73
N TYR A 250 11.14 7.52 -14.56
CA TYR A 250 10.14 6.46 -14.74
C TYR A 250 9.10 6.50 -13.61
N GLU A 251 9.54 6.68 -12.36
CA GLU A 251 8.64 6.81 -11.20
C GLU A 251 7.75 8.06 -11.30
N GLU A 252 8.29 9.19 -11.73
CA GLU A 252 7.54 10.42 -12.02
C GLU A 252 6.49 10.15 -13.12
N ALA A 253 6.88 9.48 -14.21
CA ALA A 253 5.97 9.12 -15.29
C ALA A 253 4.85 8.15 -14.86
N LEU A 254 4.99 7.44 -13.74
CA LEU A 254 3.97 6.58 -13.13
C LEU A 254 3.23 7.24 -11.95
N THR A 255 3.55 8.49 -11.63
CA THR A 255 2.90 9.24 -10.57
C THR A 255 1.60 9.87 -11.07
N ARG A 256 0.52 9.72 -10.31
CA ARG A 256 -0.81 10.26 -10.66
C ARG A 256 -1.43 10.97 -9.46
N GLU A 257 -2.26 11.95 -9.75
CA GLU A 257 -2.98 12.71 -8.74
C GLU A 257 -4.40 12.14 -8.57
N PHE A 258 -4.70 11.59 -7.39
CA PHE A 258 -6.01 11.02 -7.07
C PHE A 258 -6.53 11.51 -5.73
N ALA A 259 -7.86 11.52 -5.57
CA ALA A 259 -8.45 11.70 -4.25
C ALA A 259 -8.30 10.42 -3.42
N VAL A 260 -8.07 10.56 -2.11
CA VAL A 260 -8.11 9.42 -1.19
C VAL A 260 -9.50 8.75 -1.27
N PRO A 261 -9.62 7.42 -1.42
CA PRO A 261 -10.92 6.74 -1.50
C PRO A 261 -11.87 7.12 -0.35
N SER A 262 -13.17 7.25 -0.64
CA SER A 262 -14.16 7.74 0.35
C SER A 262 -14.31 6.85 1.57
N SER A 263 -14.15 5.54 1.41
CA SER A 263 -14.20 4.55 2.49
C SER A 263 -13.11 4.78 3.54
N VAL A 264 -11.91 5.18 3.10
CA VAL A 264 -10.77 5.50 3.98
C VAL A 264 -11.04 6.82 4.72
N ARG A 265 -11.50 7.85 4.00
CA ARG A 265 -11.82 9.16 4.59
C ARG A 265 -12.90 9.09 5.67
N GLN A 266 -13.91 8.23 5.49
CA GLN A 266 -14.97 8.04 6.49
C GLN A 266 -14.44 7.40 7.77
N ARG A 267 -13.47 6.48 7.68
CA ARG A 267 -12.80 5.91 8.86
C ARG A 267 -11.91 6.92 9.55
N GLU A 268 -11.08 7.67 8.81
CA GLU A 268 -10.24 8.73 9.39
C GLU A 268 -11.09 9.80 10.10
N ALA A 269 -12.25 10.16 9.53
CA ALA A 269 -13.19 11.08 10.17
C ALA A 269 -13.89 10.48 11.40
N ALA A 270 -14.12 9.16 11.43
CA ALA A 270 -14.77 8.47 12.55
C ALA A 270 -13.80 8.10 13.69
N SER A 271 -12.50 7.93 13.40
CA SER A 271 -11.44 7.79 14.40
C SER A 271 -11.04 9.12 15.04
N GLY A 272 -11.42 10.24 14.43
CA GLY A 272 -11.38 11.56 15.05
C GLY A 272 -12.42 11.66 16.17
N VAL A 273 -11.94 11.83 17.41
CA VAL A 273 -12.74 12.17 18.59
C VAL A 273 -13.84 13.16 18.23
N CYS A 274 -15.07 12.80 18.58
CA CYS A 274 -16.25 13.64 18.51
C CYS A 274 -15.93 15.05 19.01
N THR A 275 -15.80 16.02 18.10
CA THR A 275 -15.81 17.43 18.49
C THR A 275 -17.17 17.70 19.12
N PRO A 276 -17.26 18.16 20.38
CA PRO A 276 -18.55 18.52 20.92
C PRO A 276 -19.12 19.65 20.06
N ALA A 277 -20.37 19.48 19.63
CA ALA A 277 -21.10 20.53 18.93
C ALA A 277 -21.04 21.82 19.78
N PRO A 278 -20.93 23.01 19.14
CA PRO A 278 -20.94 24.26 19.89
C PRO A 278 -22.23 24.33 20.72
N SER A 279 -22.08 24.45 22.03
CA SER A 279 -23.17 24.60 22.97
C SER A 279 -24.00 25.82 22.58
N SER A 280 -25.25 25.60 22.19
CA SER A 280 -26.23 26.67 22.14
C SER A 280 -26.52 27.13 23.58
N PRO A 281 -26.68 28.43 23.86
CA PRO A 281 -27.00 28.88 25.20
C PRO A 281 -28.38 28.33 25.60
N ILE A 282 -28.41 27.55 26.67
CA ILE A 282 -29.66 27.11 27.32
C ILE A 282 -30.24 28.32 28.05
N THR A 283 -31.33 28.87 27.52
CA THR A 283 -32.17 29.82 28.25
C THR A 283 -32.99 29.04 29.28
N ILE A 284 -32.71 29.28 30.56
CA ILE A 284 -33.45 28.74 31.69
C ILE A 284 -34.83 29.41 31.72
N SER A 285 -35.89 28.61 31.63
CA SER A 285 -37.24 29.01 32.08
C SER A 285 -37.71 28.03 33.15
N ASN A 286 -38.11 28.57 34.30
CA ASN A 286 -38.50 27.85 35.51
C ASN A 286 -39.79 27.03 35.31
N PRO A 287 -39.95 25.90 36.04
CA PRO A 287 -41.13 25.05 35.93
C PRO A 287 -42.26 25.52 36.86
N THR A 288 -43.49 25.53 36.33
CA THR A 288 -44.72 25.45 37.14
C THR A 288 -45.35 24.08 36.94
N THR A 289 -45.57 23.42 38.08
CA THR A 289 -46.28 22.15 38.31
C THR A 289 -47.67 22.10 37.65
N PRO A 290 -48.21 20.89 37.35
CA PRO A 290 -49.19 20.38 38.30
C PRO A 290 -49.13 18.88 38.60
N SER A 291 -49.65 18.61 39.79
CA SER A 291 -49.96 17.33 40.44
C SER A 291 -51.08 16.54 39.74
N GLY A 292 -51.06 15.21 39.86
CA GLY A 292 -52.29 14.40 39.90
C GLY A 292 -52.25 13.03 39.19
N ASN A 293 -52.05 11.96 39.96
CA ASN A 293 -52.24 10.53 39.63
C ASN A 293 -53.76 10.16 39.49
N PRO A 294 -54.16 8.87 39.37
CA PRO A 294 -53.94 7.88 38.30
C PRO A 294 -55.26 7.12 37.91
N THR A 295 -55.32 6.30 36.84
CA THR A 295 -56.11 5.03 36.79
C THR A 295 -56.02 4.28 35.44
N THR A 296 -55.48 3.05 35.54
CA THR A 296 -55.86 1.71 34.98
C THR A 296 -56.45 1.49 33.54
N PRO A 297 -56.27 0.26 32.98
CA PRO A 297 -56.18 -0.02 31.55
C PRO A 297 -57.42 -0.74 30.95
N THR A 298 -57.53 -0.72 29.62
CA THR A 298 -58.33 -1.73 28.90
C THR A 298 -57.84 -1.99 27.48
N LYS A 299 -57.63 -3.28 27.20
CA LYS A 299 -57.48 -3.89 25.88
C LYS A 299 -58.80 -3.78 25.10
N THR A 300 -58.74 -3.66 23.77
CA THR A 300 -59.53 -4.52 22.86
C THR A 300 -59.05 -4.45 21.40
N SER A 301 -59.03 -5.64 20.81
CA SER A 301 -58.91 -6.01 19.40
C SER A 301 -60.03 -5.42 18.52
N GLY A 302 -59.81 -5.30 17.19
CA GLY A 302 -60.92 -5.16 16.24
C GLY A 302 -60.52 -4.79 14.82
N TYR A 303 -60.78 -5.70 13.89
CA TYR A 303 -60.53 -5.67 12.45
C TYR A 303 -61.37 -4.65 11.64
N SER A 304 -60.85 -4.34 10.45
CA SER A 304 -61.55 -4.06 9.17
C SER A 304 -62.14 -2.68 8.85
N THR A 305 -61.67 -2.19 7.69
CA THR A 305 -62.18 -1.21 6.71
C THR A 305 -63.68 -1.39 6.37
N PRO A 306 -64.43 -0.39 5.78
CA PRO A 306 -64.01 0.39 4.61
C PRO A 306 -64.47 1.86 4.44
N ILE A 307 -63.63 2.56 3.67
CA ILE A 307 -63.83 3.69 2.74
C ILE A 307 -65.22 4.34 2.72
N LYS A 308 -65.27 5.65 3.03
CA LYS A 308 -66.16 6.62 2.39
C LYS A 308 -65.40 7.87 1.98
N THR A 309 -65.60 8.21 0.71
CA THR A 309 -65.12 9.36 -0.06
C THR A 309 -65.90 10.64 0.26
N SER A 310 -65.21 11.74 0.49
CA SER A 310 -65.67 13.08 0.07
C SER A 310 -64.48 14.05 0.09
N GLY A 311 -64.19 14.64 -1.07
CA GLY A 311 -62.99 15.45 -1.28
C GLY A 311 -63.11 16.93 -0.86
N ASN A 312 -61.95 17.60 -0.85
CA ASN A 312 -61.69 18.74 -1.74
C ASN A 312 -60.16 19.00 -1.78
N PRO A 313 -59.61 19.55 -2.88
CA PRO A 313 -58.19 19.56 -3.15
C PRO A 313 -57.50 20.77 -2.50
N THR A 314 -56.59 20.53 -1.56
CA THR A 314 -55.57 21.51 -1.16
C THR A 314 -54.28 21.21 -1.91
N THR A 315 -53.82 22.19 -2.67
CA THR A 315 -52.54 22.26 -3.38
C THR A 315 -51.38 21.71 -2.53
N PRO A 316 -50.64 20.68 -2.98
CA PRO A 316 -49.41 20.30 -2.30
C PRO A 316 -48.35 21.36 -2.61
N GLY A 317 -47.81 21.98 -1.55
CA GLY A 317 -46.62 22.82 -1.67
C GLY A 317 -45.50 22.05 -2.37
N ALA A 318 -44.84 22.71 -3.31
CA ALA A 318 -43.72 22.14 -4.06
C ALA A 318 -42.69 21.52 -3.09
N PRO A 319 -42.18 20.31 -3.36
CA PRO A 319 -41.14 19.72 -2.53
C PRO A 319 -39.95 20.67 -2.56
N ARG A 320 -39.54 21.16 -1.38
CA ARG A 320 -38.31 21.93 -1.21
C ARG A 320 -37.17 21.00 -1.61
N VAL A 321 -36.71 21.12 -2.85
CA VAL A 321 -35.51 20.43 -3.35
C VAL A 321 -34.38 20.85 -2.42
N ALA A 322 -33.94 19.94 -1.57
CA ALA A 322 -32.73 20.12 -0.79
C ALA A 322 -31.61 20.34 -1.81
N GLN A 323 -31.07 21.56 -1.86
CA GLN A 323 -29.88 21.84 -2.65
C GLN A 323 -28.81 20.83 -2.21
N PRO A 324 -28.17 20.10 -3.14
CA PRO A 324 -27.13 19.17 -2.77
C PRO A 324 -26.06 19.97 -2.00
N ALA A 325 -25.79 19.55 -0.76
CA ALA A 325 -24.72 20.12 0.03
C ALA A 325 -23.47 20.15 -0.84
N ARG A 326 -22.92 21.35 -1.02
CA ARG A 326 -21.75 21.62 -1.88
C ARG A 326 -20.61 20.73 -1.38
N ARG A 327 -20.41 19.55 -1.99
CA ARG A 327 -19.31 18.63 -1.63
C ARG A 327 -18.02 19.43 -1.84
N SER A 328 -17.32 19.79 -0.77
CA SER A 328 -16.00 20.38 -0.90
C SER A 328 -15.16 19.42 -1.73
N ALA A 329 -14.51 19.91 -2.78
CA ALA A 329 -13.62 19.08 -3.60
C ALA A 329 -12.62 18.37 -2.67
N SER A 330 -12.60 17.04 -2.69
CA SER A 330 -11.70 16.29 -1.83
C SER A 330 -10.25 16.61 -2.20
N LYS A 331 -9.43 16.94 -1.20
CA LYS A 331 -7.99 17.13 -1.38
C LYS A 331 -7.42 15.91 -2.11
N LYS A 332 -6.72 16.18 -3.21
CA LYS A 332 -6.04 15.15 -3.98
C LYS A 332 -4.61 14.98 -3.47
N HIS A 333 -4.06 13.80 -3.71
CA HIS A 333 -2.73 13.38 -3.32
C HIS A 333 -2.05 12.70 -4.49
N HIS A 334 -0.72 12.73 -4.48
CA HIS A 334 0.08 12.03 -5.48
C HIS A 334 0.36 10.60 -5.02
N TYR A 335 0.10 9.66 -5.91
CA TYR A 335 0.42 8.25 -5.74
C TYR A 335 1.37 7.85 -6.87
N ASN A 336 2.47 7.18 -6.55
CA ASN A 336 3.16 6.37 -7.54
C ASN A 336 2.26 5.16 -7.82
N THR A 337 1.78 5.05 -9.05
CA THR A 337 0.86 3.99 -9.48
C THR A 337 1.57 2.87 -10.23
N GLY A 338 2.90 2.84 -10.19
CA GLY A 338 3.70 1.75 -10.70
C GLY A 338 3.71 0.53 -9.77
N ALA A 339 3.71 0.74 -8.46
CA ALA A 339 3.66 -0.34 -7.48
C ALA A 339 2.96 0.08 -6.19
N HIS A 340 2.62 -0.91 -5.37
CA HIS A 340 1.94 -0.66 -4.10
C HIS A 340 2.90 -0.09 -3.05
N PHE A 341 4.10 -0.68 -2.96
CA PHE A 341 5.17 -0.31 -2.03
C PHE A 341 6.44 -0.04 -2.81
N ILE A 342 7.15 1.04 -2.52
CA ILE A 342 8.43 1.34 -3.18
C ILE A 342 9.48 1.69 -2.14
N TRP A 343 10.76 1.41 -2.42
CA TRP A 343 11.83 1.73 -1.46
C TRP A 343 12.97 2.55 -2.06
N ILE A 344 13.67 3.25 -1.16
CA ILE A 344 14.94 3.94 -1.42
C ILE A 344 16.09 2.99 -1.07
N GLY A 345 17.01 2.81 -2.02
CA GLY A 345 18.19 1.97 -1.86
C GLY A 345 19.26 2.60 -0.97
N ASP A 346 20.20 1.79 -0.48
CA ASP A 346 21.27 2.26 0.41
C ASP A 346 22.23 3.25 -0.29
N ARG A 347 22.30 3.22 -1.63
CA ARG A 347 23.14 4.11 -2.45
C ARG A 347 22.42 5.38 -2.91
N THR A 348 21.13 5.51 -2.60
CA THR A 348 20.26 6.59 -3.11
C THR A 348 19.47 7.28 -2.00
N ARG A 349 19.83 7.06 -0.73
CA ARG A 349 19.13 7.60 0.45
C ARG A 349 19.72 8.90 1.01
N GLN A 350 20.51 9.62 0.23
CA GLN A 350 21.10 10.88 0.68
C GLN A 350 19.98 11.92 0.88
N LEU A 351 19.97 12.58 2.05
CA LEU A 351 18.90 13.49 2.50
C LEU A 351 18.62 14.64 1.53
N ASP A 352 19.65 15.17 0.90
CA ASP A 352 19.60 16.33 0.00
C ASP A 352 19.43 15.96 -1.48
N HIS A 353 19.23 14.67 -1.80
CA HIS A 353 19.14 14.15 -3.17
C HIS A 353 17.71 13.92 -3.66
N GLY A 354 17.60 13.75 -4.98
CA GLY A 354 16.34 13.61 -5.71
C GLY A 354 15.46 12.45 -5.25
N HIS A 355 16.03 11.33 -4.79
CA HIS A 355 15.25 10.19 -4.32
C HIS A 355 14.46 10.52 -3.05
N VAL A 356 15.09 11.11 -2.03
CA VAL A 356 14.37 11.53 -0.81
C VAL A 356 13.35 12.62 -1.15
N GLU A 357 13.71 13.57 -2.02
CA GLU A 357 12.81 14.62 -2.51
C GLU A 357 11.59 14.05 -3.26
N TYR A 358 11.74 13.02 -4.08
CA TYR A 358 10.62 12.39 -4.76
C TYR A 358 9.72 11.64 -3.75
N PHE A 359 10.32 10.84 -2.87
CA PHE A 359 9.59 9.97 -1.94
C PHE A 359 8.81 10.74 -0.86
N ARG A 360 9.25 11.93 -0.44
CA ARG A 360 8.55 12.70 0.62
C ARG A 360 7.14 13.19 0.24
N GLY A 361 6.78 13.19 -1.04
CA GLY A 361 5.49 13.71 -1.51
C GLY A 361 4.53 12.70 -2.12
N ILE A 362 4.96 11.45 -2.30
CA ILE A 362 4.05 10.36 -2.69
C ILE A 362 3.35 9.78 -1.45
N ARG A 363 2.14 9.28 -1.66
CA ARG A 363 1.31 8.73 -0.57
C ARG A 363 1.52 7.23 -0.34
N ASN A 364 2.26 6.55 -1.21
CA ASN A 364 2.58 5.13 -1.05
C ASN A 364 3.19 4.84 0.33
N PRO A 365 3.00 3.64 0.90
CA PRO A 365 3.91 3.15 1.91
C PRO A 365 5.30 2.99 1.28
N ILE A 366 6.33 3.41 2.00
CA ILE A 366 7.69 3.39 1.49
C ILE A 366 8.63 2.62 2.40
N GLY A 367 9.73 2.12 1.83
CA GLY A 367 10.85 1.56 2.57
C GLY A 367 12.12 2.40 2.38
N VAL A 368 13.04 2.32 3.33
CA VAL A 368 14.40 2.85 3.18
C VAL A 368 15.37 1.77 3.65
N LYS A 369 16.39 1.46 2.83
CA LYS A 369 17.45 0.53 3.23
C LYS A 369 18.35 1.19 4.26
N VAL A 370 18.52 0.55 5.42
CA VAL A 370 19.43 0.98 6.48
C VAL A 370 20.64 0.04 6.48
N GLY A 371 21.73 0.47 5.85
CA GLY A 371 22.99 -0.28 5.81
C GLY A 371 23.92 0.04 6.98
N PRO A 372 25.02 -0.73 7.15
CA PRO A 372 26.00 -0.51 8.23
C PRO A 372 26.69 0.86 8.23
N SER A 373 26.62 1.59 7.12
CA SER A 373 27.19 2.94 6.97
C SER A 373 26.28 4.05 7.49
N MET A 374 25.00 3.76 7.83
CA MET A 374 24.06 4.78 8.28
C MET A 374 24.34 5.20 9.72
N GLY A 375 24.53 6.50 9.94
CA GLY A 375 24.59 7.08 11.28
C GLY A 375 23.20 7.38 11.85
N GLU A 376 23.07 7.40 13.17
CA GLU A 376 21.78 7.68 13.85
C GLU A 376 21.15 9.01 13.43
N GLY A 377 21.95 10.08 13.33
CA GLY A 377 21.46 11.40 12.91
C GLY A 377 20.93 11.43 11.48
N GLU A 378 21.53 10.63 10.59
CA GLU A 378 21.03 10.47 9.22
C GLU A 378 19.69 9.72 9.20
N LEU A 379 19.56 8.66 10.01
CA LEU A 379 18.31 7.92 10.15
C LEU A 379 17.18 8.81 10.66
N VAL A 380 17.44 9.59 11.71
CA VAL A 380 16.44 10.55 12.25
C VAL A 380 16.08 11.59 11.20
N GLY A 381 17.05 12.14 10.47
CA GLY A 381 16.80 13.06 9.36
C GLY A 381 15.92 12.45 8.26
N LEU A 382 16.13 11.18 7.92
CA LEU A 382 15.33 10.47 6.92
C LEU A 382 13.89 10.25 7.39
N LEU A 383 13.74 9.87 8.66
CA LEU A 383 12.43 9.75 9.29
C LEU A 383 11.73 11.10 9.33
N ASP A 384 12.44 12.19 9.62
CA ASP A 384 11.86 13.52 9.53
C ASP A 384 11.49 13.85 8.08
N ASP A 385 12.37 13.81 7.08
CA ASP A 385 12.00 14.25 5.73
C ASP A 385 10.85 13.44 5.11
N VAL A 386 10.82 12.13 5.34
CA VAL A 386 9.80 11.27 4.73
C VAL A 386 8.60 11.01 5.63
N ALA A 387 8.76 10.99 6.95
CA ALA A 387 7.63 10.85 7.89
C ALA A 387 7.09 12.19 8.41
N PHE A 388 7.77 13.33 8.29
CA PHE A 388 7.26 14.65 8.71
C PHE A 388 5.97 15.01 7.95
N MET A 389 5.82 14.58 6.70
CA MET A 389 4.57 14.72 5.95
C MET A 389 3.48 13.72 6.37
N LEU A 390 3.83 12.58 6.96
CA LEU A 390 2.89 11.71 7.69
C LEU A 390 2.53 12.32 9.06
N SER A 391 3.46 13.06 9.67
CA SER A 391 3.33 13.66 10.99
C SER A 391 2.38 14.85 11.04
N GLU A 392 2.13 15.59 9.95
CA GLU A 392 1.14 16.69 10.00
C GLU A 392 -0.30 16.16 10.15
N HIS A 393 -0.57 14.92 9.73
CA HIS A 393 -1.81 14.21 10.08
C HIS A 393 -1.78 13.71 11.54
N TYR A 394 -0.66 13.12 11.97
CA TYR A 394 -0.49 12.58 13.33
C TYR A 394 -0.49 13.67 14.44
N LYS A 395 0.20 14.78 14.21
CA LYS A 395 0.26 15.98 15.06
C LYS A 395 -1.11 16.64 15.17
N LYS A 396 -1.94 16.62 14.12
CA LYS A 396 -3.31 17.14 14.19
C LYS A 396 -4.17 16.31 15.15
N GLU A 397 -4.00 14.99 15.15
CA GLU A 397 -4.69 14.07 16.06
C GLU A 397 -4.16 14.15 17.51
N HIS A 398 -2.90 14.57 17.72
CA HIS A 398 -2.23 14.55 19.03
C HIS A 398 -1.86 15.94 19.60
N SER A 399 -2.31 17.02 18.96
CA SER A 399 -2.03 18.42 19.34
C SER A 399 -2.60 18.89 20.69
N GLY A 400 -3.25 18.01 21.45
CA GLY A 400 -3.77 18.32 22.80
C GLY A 400 -2.73 18.26 23.93
N LYS A 401 -1.50 17.81 23.68
CA LYS A 401 -0.44 17.79 24.70
C LYS A 401 0.62 18.84 24.39
N ALA A 402 0.56 19.96 25.10
CA ALA A 402 1.62 20.96 25.09
C ALA A 402 2.93 20.32 25.61
N VAL A 403 3.97 20.30 24.79
CA VAL A 403 5.33 19.99 25.22
C VAL A 403 6.16 21.25 25.06
N GLY A 404 6.58 21.80 26.20
CA GLY A 404 7.45 22.97 26.30
C GLY A 404 8.82 22.72 25.67
N GLY A 405 9.46 23.82 25.26
CA GLY A 405 10.68 23.82 24.45
C GLY A 405 11.81 22.94 25.00
N GLY A 406 12.14 21.91 24.22
CA GLY A 406 13.24 20.99 24.49
C GLY A 406 13.24 19.83 23.48
N GLY A 407 13.85 20.04 22.31
CA GLY A 407 14.28 18.98 21.39
C GLY A 407 13.18 18.21 20.65
N ARG A 408 12.83 18.67 19.43
CA ARG A 408 11.95 17.97 18.46
C ARG A 408 12.34 16.50 18.17
N ALA A 409 13.59 16.11 18.40
CA ALA A 409 14.12 14.77 18.12
C ALA A 409 13.84 13.71 19.20
N ASN A 410 13.68 14.12 20.48
CA ASN A 410 13.59 13.14 21.58
C ASN A 410 12.20 12.50 21.73
N VAL A 411 11.15 13.15 21.23
CA VAL A 411 9.77 12.66 21.39
C VAL A 411 9.50 11.51 20.42
N LEU A 412 9.93 11.64 19.15
CA LEU A 412 9.72 10.59 18.14
C LEU A 412 10.51 9.31 18.46
N TYR A 413 11.74 9.46 18.94
CA TYR A 413 12.62 8.33 19.28
C TYR A 413 12.10 7.52 20.48
N ALA A 414 11.60 8.20 21.52
CA ALA A 414 11.03 7.56 22.70
C ALA A 414 9.68 6.87 22.41
N GLU A 415 8.83 7.45 21.55
CA GLU A 415 7.54 6.86 21.16
C GLU A 415 7.69 5.68 20.18
N LEU A 416 8.79 5.60 19.45
CA LEU A 416 9.16 4.44 18.60
C LEU A 416 9.85 3.31 19.39
N GLY A 417 9.88 3.38 20.72
CA GLY A 417 10.45 2.33 21.58
C GLY A 417 11.98 2.35 21.70
N GLY A 418 12.64 3.42 21.26
CA GLY A 418 14.07 3.62 21.48
C GLY A 418 14.34 3.87 22.96
N ARG A 419 15.14 3.00 23.60
CA ARG A 419 15.64 3.25 24.96
C ARG A 419 16.71 4.34 24.89
N SER A 420 16.62 5.36 25.74
CA SER A 420 17.67 6.37 25.87
C SER A 420 19.01 5.70 26.21
N PRO A 421 20.12 6.12 25.58
CA PRO A 421 21.44 5.69 26.00
C PRO A 421 21.70 6.20 27.43
N VAL A 422 22.15 5.29 28.30
CA VAL A 422 22.62 5.56 29.66
C VAL A 422 24.04 6.10 29.62
#